data_AF-A0A3N4ARQ9-F1
#
_entry.id   AF-A0A3N4ARQ9-F1
#
_cell.length_a   1.000
_cell.length_b   1.000
_cell.length_c   1.000
_cell.angle_alpha   90.00
_cell.angle_beta   90.00
_cell.angle_gamma   90.00
#
_symmetry.space_group_name_H-M   'P 1'
#
loop_
_entity.id
_entity.type
_entity.pdbx_description
1 polymer ?
#
loop_
_entity_poly.entity_id
_entity_poly.type
_entity_poly.pdbx_seq_one_letter_code
_entity_poly.pdbx_strand_id
1 'polypeptide(L)'
;MSKSRLPVQEFVPEQTIQHYLDALLQDAAEELARVEVDPSVQPVQAAPVPVVEARKAEAPQRLRDNTPSVVESVPAVSQPEPETSIPVPAASAAWREQSFEALLFDVGGLKLAVPLVSLGTIYPLDTEITPLFGQPDWFLGIMATQAGNLKVLDTARWVMPERYSEELKDRLAFVISVEGYDWGMAVHGVHQSIRLQPEQIKWRSQESKRPWLAGTVIDHMCALLDVSALASLIVKGVAAQKSGNAASPALG
;
A
#
# COMPACT_ATOMS: atom_id res chain seq x y z
N MET A 1 34.33 -39.40 -57.67
CA MET A 1 35.45 -38.50 -57.31
C MET A 1 35.17 -37.16 -57.97
N SER A 2 34.91 -36.01 -57.36
CA SER A 2 34.82 -35.57 -55.96
C SER A 2 33.88 -34.34 -56.01
N LYS A 3 32.85 -34.27 -55.17
CA LYS A 3 32.04 -33.03 -55.04
C LYS A 3 32.58 -32.25 -53.84
N SER A 4 33.16 -31.09 -54.13
CA SER A 4 33.70 -30.14 -53.15
C SER A 4 32.60 -29.70 -52.18
N ARG A 5 32.83 -29.92 -50.88
CA ARG A 5 31.99 -29.41 -49.80
C ARG A 5 32.29 -27.91 -49.64
N LEU A 6 31.28 -27.07 -49.86
CA LEU A 6 31.34 -25.65 -49.49
C LEU A 6 31.36 -25.55 -47.95
N PRO A 7 32.17 -24.66 -47.35
CA PRO A 7 32.18 -24.49 -45.90
C PRO A 7 30.86 -23.83 -45.48
N VAL A 8 30.11 -24.50 -44.61
CA VAL A 8 29.00 -23.92 -43.87
C VAL A 8 29.60 -22.85 -42.97
N GLN A 9 29.26 -21.60 -43.27
CA GLN A 9 29.66 -20.44 -42.48
C GLN A 9 29.12 -20.64 -41.06
N GLU A 10 30.02 -20.82 -40.09
CA GLU A 10 29.67 -20.87 -38.67
C GLU A 10 29.01 -19.55 -38.30
N PHE A 11 27.69 -19.56 -38.23
CA PHE A 11 26.88 -18.44 -37.83
C PHE A 11 26.99 -18.33 -36.31
N VAL A 12 27.95 -17.54 -35.82
CA VAL A 12 28.14 -17.30 -34.38
C VAL A 12 27.03 -16.34 -33.93
N PRO A 13 26.04 -16.79 -33.13
CA PRO A 13 24.88 -15.96 -32.78
C PRO A 13 25.26 -14.68 -32.02
N GLU A 14 26.37 -14.71 -31.27
CA GLU A 14 26.86 -13.57 -30.51
C GLU A 14 27.32 -12.40 -31.39
N GLN A 15 27.90 -12.66 -32.56
CA GLN A 15 28.35 -11.59 -33.46
C GLN A 15 27.16 -10.85 -34.07
N THR A 16 26.09 -11.58 -34.41
CA THR A 16 24.84 -10.99 -34.90
C THR A 16 24.16 -10.14 -33.83
N ILE A 17 24.18 -10.60 -32.57
CA ILE A 17 23.66 -9.83 -31.43
C ILE A 17 24.48 -8.55 -31.22
N GLN A 18 25.82 -8.65 -31.27
CA GLN A 18 26.70 -7.49 -31.09
C GLN A 18 26.44 -6.43 -32.17
N HIS A 19 26.36 -6.83 -33.44
CA HIS A 19 26.05 -5.90 -34.53
C HIS A 19 24.67 -5.25 -34.41
N TYR A 20 23.67 -5.99 -33.91
CA TYR A 20 22.33 -5.44 -33.67
C TYR A 20 22.33 -4.41 -32.54
N LEU A 21 23.07 -4.67 -31.45
CA LEU A 21 23.21 -3.73 -30.33
C LEU A 21 23.95 -2.46 -30.76
N ASP A 22 25.03 -2.59 -31.52
CA ASP A 22 25.78 -1.44 -32.04
C ASP A 22 24.91 -0.57 -32.95
N ALA A 23 24.07 -1.17 -33.79
CA ALA A 23 23.14 -0.43 -34.65
C ALA A 23 22.07 0.34 -33.83
N LEU A 24 21.54 -0.27 -32.78
CA LEU A 24 20.57 0.38 -31.87
C LEU A 24 21.21 1.53 -31.08
N LEU A 25 22.46 1.37 -30.63
CA LEU A 25 23.22 2.40 -29.93
C LEU A 25 23.49 3.61 -30.83
N GLN A 26 23.83 3.37 -32.11
CA GLN A 26 24.07 4.43 -33.09
C GLN A 26 22.80 5.26 -33.37
N ASP A 27 21.66 4.59 -33.54
CA ASP A 27 20.35 5.24 -33.80
C ASP A 27 19.94 6.14 -32.62
N ALA A 28 20.09 5.65 -31.38
CA ALA A 28 19.83 6.44 -30.18
C ALA A 28 20.77 7.66 -30.04
N ALA A 29 22.03 7.52 -30.43
CA ALA A 29 22.99 8.63 -30.41
C ALA A 29 22.66 9.72 -31.46
N GLU A 30 22.20 9.33 -32.65
CA GLU A 30 21.75 10.27 -33.67
C GLU A 30 20.47 11.01 -33.27
N GLU A 31 19.55 10.36 -32.56
CA GLU A 31 18.35 11.01 -32.03
C GLU A 31 18.70 12.06 -30.97
N LEU A 32 19.60 11.74 -30.04
CA LEU A 32 20.10 12.69 -29.04
C LEU A 32 20.81 13.90 -29.67
N ALA A 33 21.64 13.65 -30.70
CA ALA A 33 22.33 14.73 -31.41
C ALA A 33 21.37 15.67 -32.17
N ARG A 34 20.19 15.20 -32.61
CA ARG A 34 19.17 16.05 -33.25
C ARG A 34 18.42 16.93 -32.25
N VAL A 35 18.32 16.52 -30.99
CA VAL A 35 17.62 17.28 -29.94
C VAL A 35 18.46 18.46 -29.45
N GLU A 36 19.79 18.42 -29.57
CA GLU A 36 20.69 19.50 -29.11
C GLU A 36 20.77 20.72 -30.06
N VAL A 37 20.12 20.68 -31.23
CA VAL A 37 20.17 21.77 -32.22
C VAL A 37 18.89 22.63 -32.16
N ASP A 38 18.66 23.30 -31.04
CA ASP A 38 17.78 24.47 -30.98
C ASP A 38 18.54 25.64 -30.32
N PRO A 39 19.07 26.60 -31.10
CA PRO A 39 19.89 27.69 -30.57
C PRO A 39 19.06 28.85 -29.98
N SER A 40 17.79 28.63 -29.62
CA SER A 40 16.91 29.71 -29.17
C SER A 40 16.63 29.66 -27.66
N VAL A 41 17.64 29.94 -26.84
CA VAL A 41 17.44 30.29 -25.42
C VAL A 41 18.12 31.62 -25.14
N GLN A 42 17.34 32.70 -25.21
CA GLN A 42 17.75 34.00 -24.65
C GLN A 42 17.69 33.92 -23.12
N PRO A 43 18.71 34.41 -22.39
CA PRO A 43 18.66 34.42 -20.93
C PRO A 43 17.73 35.54 -20.44
N VAL A 44 16.61 35.15 -19.82
CA VAL A 44 15.70 36.08 -19.17
C VAL A 44 16.35 36.58 -17.89
N GLN A 45 16.54 37.91 -17.82
CA GLN A 45 17.17 38.62 -16.73
C GLN A 45 16.42 38.44 -15.40
N ALA A 46 17.19 38.24 -14.34
CA ALA A 46 16.70 38.17 -12.96
C ALA A 46 16.14 39.52 -12.51
N ALA A 47 14.86 39.55 -12.14
CA ALA A 47 14.23 40.65 -11.42
C ALA A 47 14.19 40.34 -9.90
N PRO A 48 14.43 41.34 -9.02
CA PRO A 48 14.63 41.11 -7.60
C PRO A 48 13.31 40.90 -6.84
N VAL A 49 13.36 40.01 -5.86
CA VAL A 49 12.31 39.73 -4.88
C VAL A 49 12.12 40.91 -3.92
N PRO A 50 10.89 41.42 -3.69
CA PRO A 50 10.63 42.28 -2.55
C PRO A 50 10.28 41.43 -1.33
N VAL A 51 11.08 41.59 -0.28
CA VAL A 51 10.83 41.12 1.08
C VAL A 51 9.57 41.83 1.61
N VAL A 52 8.57 41.05 2.05
CA VAL A 52 7.45 41.55 2.85
C VAL A 52 7.34 40.72 4.13
N GLU A 53 8.02 41.25 5.14
CA GLU A 53 7.58 41.49 6.51
C GLU A 53 6.65 40.46 7.19
N ALA A 54 7.21 39.84 8.23
CA ALA A 54 6.53 38.97 9.18
C ALA A 54 5.37 39.68 9.90
N ARG A 55 4.15 39.15 9.74
CA ARG A 55 3.01 39.51 10.58
C ARG A 55 2.71 38.40 11.58
N LYS A 56 2.72 38.83 12.84
CA LYS A 56 2.61 38.13 14.11
C LYS A 56 1.27 37.40 14.27
N ALA A 57 1.34 36.25 14.91
CA ALA A 57 0.24 35.39 15.32
C ALA A 57 -0.76 36.08 16.25
N GLU A 58 -2.05 35.80 16.05
CA GLU A 58 -3.10 36.06 17.04
C GLU A 58 -4.04 34.84 17.11
N ALA A 59 -4.13 34.25 18.29
CA ALA A 59 -4.92 33.07 18.63
C ALA A 59 -6.38 33.47 18.94
N PRO A 60 -7.40 32.65 18.63
CA PRO A 60 -8.78 32.98 18.96
C PRO A 60 -9.09 32.63 20.42
N GLN A 61 -9.47 33.63 21.21
CA GLN A 61 -10.05 33.46 22.54
C GLN A 61 -11.46 32.87 22.45
N ARG A 62 -11.69 31.80 23.20
CA ARG A 62 -13.00 31.23 23.51
C ARG A 62 -13.75 32.11 24.49
N LEU A 63 -15.01 32.42 24.21
CA LEU A 63 -16.07 32.53 25.21
C LEU A 63 -17.43 32.57 24.52
N ARG A 64 -18.34 31.64 24.85
CA ARG A 64 -19.60 31.95 25.54
C ARG A 64 -20.51 30.74 25.68
N ASP A 65 -20.94 30.57 26.92
CA ASP A 65 -22.03 29.76 27.41
C ASP A 65 -23.35 30.02 26.68
N ASN A 66 -24.14 28.96 26.51
CA ASN A 66 -25.58 29.05 26.69
C ASN A 66 -26.17 27.68 27.04
N THR A 67 -26.45 27.48 28.33
CA THR A 67 -27.44 26.54 28.84
C THR A 67 -28.85 27.07 28.54
N PRO A 68 -29.85 26.20 28.32
CA PRO A 68 -30.75 25.96 29.45
C PRO A 68 -31.33 24.55 29.56
N SER A 69 -31.72 24.26 30.80
CA SER A 69 -32.88 23.47 31.23
C SER A 69 -32.82 21.94 31.17
N VAL A 70 -32.26 21.44 32.27
CA VAL A 70 -32.71 20.30 33.08
C VAL A 70 -34.22 20.01 32.94
N VAL A 71 -34.55 18.77 32.58
CA VAL A 71 -35.76 18.08 33.06
C VAL A 71 -35.33 16.74 33.64
N GLU A 72 -35.65 16.62 34.91
CA GLU A 72 -35.46 15.52 35.81
C GLU A 72 -36.31 14.31 35.39
N SER A 73 -35.69 13.14 35.23
CA SER A 73 -36.35 11.86 35.49
C SER A 73 -35.32 10.85 35.99
N VAL A 74 -35.58 10.38 37.21
CA VAL A 74 -34.81 9.41 38.01
C VAL A 74 -35.29 7.98 37.71
N PRO A 75 -34.70 6.91 38.30
CA PRO A 75 -33.63 6.13 37.70
C PRO A 75 -34.07 4.68 37.41
N ALA A 76 -33.50 4.06 36.39
CA ALA A 76 -33.58 2.61 36.22
C ALA A 76 -32.17 2.03 36.31
N VAL A 77 -31.91 1.41 37.46
CA VAL A 77 -30.77 0.53 37.71
C VAL A 77 -30.77 -0.55 36.63
N SER A 78 -29.72 -0.59 35.81
CA SER A 78 -29.38 -1.74 34.98
C SER A 78 -27.86 -1.88 34.99
N GLN A 79 -27.47 -3.15 35.06
CA GLN A 79 -26.16 -3.64 35.45
C GLN A 79 -25.03 -3.15 34.53
N PRO A 80 -23.77 -3.11 35.01
CA PRO A 80 -22.64 -2.87 34.15
C PRO A 80 -22.40 -4.11 33.29
N GLU A 81 -22.97 -4.14 32.09
CA GLU A 81 -22.42 -4.96 31.01
C GLU A 81 -21.10 -4.32 30.57
N PRO A 82 -20.03 -5.10 30.37
CA PRO A 82 -18.77 -4.55 29.89
C PRO A 82 -19.01 -3.99 28.50
N GLU A 83 -18.89 -2.67 28.37
CA GLU A 83 -18.81 -1.97 27.10
C GLU A 83 -17.63 -2.55 26.32
N THR A 84 -17.91 -3.57 25.51
CA THR A 84 -17.09 -3.89 24.36
C THR A 84 -17.24 -2.71 23.43
N SER A 85 -16.33 -1.75 23.58
CA SER A 85 -16.10 -0.68 22.64
C SER A 85 -15.65 -1.30 21.33
N ILE A 86 -16.61 -1.75 20.54
CA ILE A 86 -16.40 -1.99 19.11
C ILE A 86 -16.04 -0.60 18.56
N PRO A 87 -14.85 -0.39 17.97
CA PRO A 87 -14.56 0.87 17.32
C PRO A 87 -15.62 1.06 16.24
N VAL A 88 -16.42 2.11 16.35
CA VAL A 88 -17.46 2.45 15.37
C VAL A 88 -16.74 2.65 14.03
N PRO A 89 -16.97 1.84 12.98
CA PRO A 89 -16.29 1.99 11.70
C PRO A 89 -16.98 3.07 10.86
N ALA A 90 -17.29 4.23 11.43
CA ALA A 90 -17.90 5.34 10.72
C ALA A 90 -16.87 6.24 10.01
N ALA A 91 -15.57 6.08 10.29
CA ALA A 91 -14.49 6.73 9.55
C ALA A 91 -14.10 5.97 8.26
N SER A 92 -14.77 4.85 7.95
CA SER A 92 -14.47 4.07 6.76
C SER A 92 -14.94 4.84 5.52
N ALA A 93 -13.99 5.46 4.82
CA ALA A 93 -14.10 6.06 3.49
C ALA A 93 -14.39 7.56 3.34
N ALA A 94 -14.41 8.37 4.40
CA ALA A 94 -14.53 9.83 4.23
C ALA A 94 -13.42 10.42 3.33
N TRP A 95 -12.26 9.77 3.30
CA TRP A 95 -11.14 10.12 2.42
C TRP A 95 -11.44 9.93 0.92
N ARG A 96 -12.47 9.16 0.53
CA ARG A 96 -12.82 8.92 -0.89
C ARG A 96 -13.45 10.13 -1.57
N GLU A 97 -14.05 11.03 -0.81
CA GLU A 97 -14.81 12.18 -1.34
C GLU A 97 -13.93 13.41 -1.60
N GLN A 98 -12.69 13.40 -1.12
CA GLN A 98 -11.74 14.51 -1.26
C GLN A 98 -10.42 14.04 -1.86
N SER A 99 -9.56 14.98 -2.26
CA SER A 99 -8.18 14.64 -2.61
C SER A 99 -7.42 14.15 -1.38
N PHE A 100 -6.62 13.11 -1.53
CA PHE A 100 -5.84 12.51 -0.45
C PHE A 100 -4.46 12.07 -0.95
N GLU A 101 -3.54 11.84 -0.02
CA GLU A 101 -2.24 11.24 -0.33
C GLU A 101 -2.29 9.73 -0.15
N ALA A 102 -1.72 8.99 -1.10
CA ALA A 102 -1.60 7.55 -1.07
C ALA A 102 -0.14 7.11 -1.22
N LEU A 103 0.26 6.11 -0.45
CA LEU A 103 1.59 5.52 -0.49
C LEU A 103 1.58 4.41 -1.54
N LEU A 104 2.52 4.46 -2.48
CA LEU A 104 2.74 3.38 -3.42
C LEU A 104 3.70 2.35 -2.82
N PHE A 105 3.37 1.07 -2.96
CA PHE A 105 4.20 -0.04 -2.52
C PHE A 105 4.00 -1.23 -3.45
N ASP A 106 4.95 -2.16 -3.46
CA ASP A 106 4.87 -3.36 -4.27
C ASP A 106 4.75 -4.62 -3.41
N VAL A 107 3.95 -5.55 -3.93
CA VAL A 107 3.74 -6.86 -3.35
C VAL A 107 3.81 -7.90 -4.45
N GLY A 108 4.89 -8.67 -4.50
CA GLY A 108 5.10 -9.73 -5.48
C GLY A 108 4.96 -9.26 -6.93
N GLY A 109 5.47 -8.07 -7.24
CA GLY A 109 5.39 -7.46 -8.57
C GLY A 109 4.06 -6.77 -8.90
N LEU A 110 3.11 -6.71 -7.97
CA LEU A 110 1.89 -5.91 -8.10
C LEU A 110 2.06 -4.58 -7.36
N LYS A 111 1.80 -3.47 -8.06
CA LYS A 111 1.76 -2.13 -7.46
C LYS A 111 0.42 -1.88 -6.77
N LEU A 112 0.48 -1.45 -5.53
CA LEU A 112 -0.65 -1.11 -4.69
C LEU A 112 -0.51 0.32 -4.17
N ALA A 113 -1.65 0.93 -3.87
CA ALA A 113 -1.75 2.23 -3.25
C ALA A 113 -2.59 2.12 -1.98
N VAL A 114 -2.18 2.79 -0.91
CA VAL A 114 -2.92 2.86 0.35
C VAL A 114 -2.97 4.30 0.85
N PRO A 115 -4.14 4.82 1.30
CA PRO A 115 -4.24 6.18 1.83
C PRO A 115 -3.34 6.38 3.06
N LEU A 116 -2.55 7.46 3.08
CA LEU A 116 -1.65 7.78 4.21
C LEU A 116 -2.43 7.99 5.51
N VAL A 117 -3.66 8.49 5.44
CA VAL A 117 -4.57 8.69 6.58
C VAL A 117 -4.99 7.40 7.29
N SER A 118 -4.63 6.23 6.75
CA SER A 118 -4.89 4.93 7.38
C SER A 118 -3.61 4.20 7.73
N LEU A 119 -2.45 4.80 7.48
CA LEU A 119 -1.15 4.21 7.75
C LEU A 119 -0.54 4.74 9.04
N GLY A 120 0.11 3.84 9.77
CA GLY A 120 1.01 4.20 10.86
C GLY A 120 2.46 4.25 10.38
N THR A 121 3.34 3.59 11.14
CA THR A 121 4.78 3.54 10.89
C THR A 121 5.14 2.44 9.91
N ILE A 122 6.14 2.70 9.07
CA ILE A 122 6.78 1.70 8.21
C ILE A 122 8.05 1.23 8.91
N TYR A 123 8.13 -0.07 9.17
CA TYR A 123 9.29 -0.72 9.77
C TYR A 123 10.05 -1.50 8.70
N PRO A 124 11.38 -1.35 8.60
CA PRO A 124 12.18 -2.29 7.84
C PRO A 124 12.13 -3.67 8.52
N LEU A 125 12.07 -4.73 7.72
CA LEU A 125 12.00 -6.11 8.21
C LEU A 125 13.40 -6.64 8.55
N ASP A 126 14.11 -5.91 9.39
CA ASP A 126 15.42 -6.31 9.92
C ASP A 126 15.29 -7.15 11.20
N THR A 127 14.09 -7.12 11.81
CA THR A 127 13.76 -7.81 13.06
C THR A 127 13.04 -9.12 12.76
N GLU A 128 13.40 -10.18 13.48
CA GLU A 128 12.73 -11.47 13.33
C GLU A 128 11.24 -11.39 13.70
N ILE A 129 10.42 -12.01 12.86
CA ILE A 129 9.01 -12.24 13.15
C ILE A 129 8.91 -13.56 13.91
N THR A 130 8.34 -13.54 15.11
CA THR A 130 8.07 -14.76 15.89
C THR A 130 6.81 -15.45 15.34
N PRO A 131 6.92 -16.60 14.65
CA PRO A 131 5.76 -17.29 14.12
C PRO A 131 4.89 -17.86 15.23
N LEU A 132 3.58 -17.88 15.02
CA LEU A 132 2.63 -18.50 15.94
C LEU A 132 2.03 -19.76 15.33
N PHE A 133 2.12 -20.87 16.05
CA PHE A 133 1.55 -22.15 15.61
C PHE A 133 0.02 -22.13 15.62
N GLY A 134 -0.58 -22.85 14.68
CA GLY A 134 -2.04 -22.96 14.56
C GLY A 134 -2.73 -21.70 14.04
N GLN A 135 -1.96 -20.71 13.57
CA GLN A 135 -2.51 -19.55 12.87
C GLN A 135 -2.70 -19.84 11.38
N PRO A 136 -3.59 -19.09 10.71
CA PRO A 136 -3.71 -19.19 9.27
C PRO A 136 -2.41 -18.84 8.56
N ASP A 137 -2.21 -19.52 7.46
CA ASP A 137 -1.18 -19.33 6.45
C ASP A 137 -0.82 -17.86 6.07
N TRP A 138 -1.79 -16.94 6.10
CA TRP A 138 -1.56 -15.52 5.81
C TRP A 138 -0.96 -14.73 6.99
N PHE A 139 -0.84 -15.34 8.17
CA PHE A 139 -0.29 -14.73 9.37
C PHE A 139 1.18 -15.15 9.53
N LEU A 140 2.09 -14.19 9.40
CA LEU A 140 3.53 -14.48 9.50
C LEU A 140 3.97 -14.64 10.95
N GLY A 141 3.39 -13.86 11.86
CA GLY A 141 3.76 -13.91 13.28
C GLY A 141 3.61 -12.58 13.99
N ILE A 142 4.32 -12.44 15.11
CA ILE A 142 4.41 -11.20 15.89
C ILE A 142 5.80 -10.60 15.77
N MET A 143 5.88 -9.33 15.43
CA MET A 143 7.10 -8.54 15.41
C MET A 143 7.08 -7.53 16.56
N ALA A 144 8.14 -7.50 17.36
CA ALA A 144 8.28 -6.49 18.41
C ALA A 144 8.71 -5.16 17.79
N THR A 145 7.97 -4.10 18.08
CA THR A 145 8.28 -2.73 17.64
C THR A 145 8.40 -1.80 18.85
N GLN A 146 8.90 -0.58 18.63
CA GLN A 146 8.98 0.44 19.67
C GLN A 146 7.60 0.81 20.25
N ALA A 147 6.54 0.66 19.44
CA ALA A 147 5.16 0.92 19.84
C ALA A 147 4.47 -0.30 20.50
N GLY A 148 5.15 -1.45 20.57
CA GLY A 148 4.60 -2.70 21.09
C GLY A 148 4.63 -3.84 20.08
N ASN A 149 3.87 -4.90 20.37
CA ASN A 149 3.82 -6.10 19.53
C ASN A 149 2.88 -5.89 18.35
N LEU A 150 3.41 -6.03 17.14
CA LEU A 150 2.68 -5.90 15.89
C LEU A 150 2.43 -7.28 15.27
N LYS A 151 1.17 -7.58 14.98
CA LYS A 151 0.77 -8.77 14.22
C LYS A 151 1.09 -8.58 12.75
N VAL A 152 1.98 -9.37 12.20
CA VAL A 152 2.43 -9.22 10.80
C VAL A 152 1.66 -10.18 9.91
N LEU A 153 1.01 -9.64 8.88
CA LEU A 153 0.32 -10.40 7.85
C LEU A 153 1.10 -10.40 6.54
N ASP A 154 1.01 -11.50 5.80
CA ASP A 154 1.48 -11.59 4.43
C ASP A 154 0.47 -10.96 3.47
N THR A 155 0.82 -9.80 2.92
CA THR A 155 -0.05 -9.08 1.98
C THR A 155 -0.22 -9.83 0.66
N ALA A 156 0.80 -10.57 0.19
CA ALA A 156 0.76 -11.24 -1.10
C ALA A 156 -0.32 -12.32 -1.12
N ARG A 157 -0.49 -13.05 -0.01
CA ARG A 157 -1.53 -14.08 0.13
C ARG A 157 -2.94 -13.52 0.05
N TRP A 158 -3.17 -12.29 0.52
CA TRP A 158 -4.48 -11.64 0.45
C TRP A 158 -4.77 -11.04 -0.93
N VAL A 159 -3.78 -10.37 -1.50
CA VAL A 159 -3.97 -9.62 -2.75
C VAL A 159 -3.93 -10.56 -3.95
N MET A 160 -3.09 -11.58 -3.93
CA MET A 160 -2.87 -12.51 -5.05
C MET A 160 -2.67 -13.96 -4.57
N PRO A 161 -3.69 -14.60 -3.98
CA PRO A 161 -3.57 -15.98 -3.50
C PRO A 161 -3.19 -16.96 -4.61
N GLU A 162 -3.67 -16.73 -5.84
CA GLU A 162 -3.42 -17.61 -6.98
C GLU A 162 -1.97 -17.56 -7.52
N ARG A 163 -1.21 -16.49 -7.24
CA ARG A 163 0.17 -16.30 -7.72
C ARG A 163 1.21 -16.36 -6.60
N TYR A 164 0.79 -16.74 -5.41
CA TYR A 164 1.67 -16.76 -4.25
C TYR A 164 2.68 -17.93 -4.34
N SER A 165 3.94 -17.64 -4.03
CA SER A 165 5.02 -18.63 -3.87
C SER A 165 5.78 -18.35 -2.58
N GLU A 166 6.39 -19.39 -1.99
CA GLU A 166 7.18 -19.22 -0.76
C GLU A 166 8.39 -18.30 -0.96
N GLU A 167 8.94 -18.20 -2.19
CA GLU A 167 10.01 -17.26 -2.52
C GLU A 167 9.60 -15.79 -2.32
N LEU A 168 8.30 -15.47 -2.42
CA LEU A 168 7.82 -14.12 -2.11
C LEU A 168 7.97 -13.80 -0.64
N LYS A 169 7.83 -14.79 0.24
CA LYS A 169 7.98 -14.59 1.69
C LYS A 169 9.40 -14.18 2.05
N ASP A 170 10.40 -14.80 1.41
CA ASP A 170 11.81 -14.50 1.64
C ASP A 170 12.23 -13.11 1.11
N ARG A 171 11.42 -12.53 0.21
CA ARG A 171 11.65 -11.20 -0.38
C ARG A 171 10.94 -10.06 0.36
N LEU A 172 10.23 -10.35 1.45
CA LEU A 172 9.59 -9.32 2.26
C LEU A 172 10.67 -8.43 2.90
N ALA A 173 10.51 -7.12 2.78
CA ALA A 173 11.52 -6.15 3.23
C ALA A 173 10.97 -5.10 4.19
N PHE A 174 9.66 -4.86 4.20
CA PHE A 174 9.04 -3.84 5.05
C PHE A 174 7.74 -4.34 5.65
N VAL A 175 7.39 -3.79 6.82
CA VAL A 175 6.09 -3.96 7.46
C VAL A 175 5.47 -2.59 7.67
N ILE A 176 4.33 -2.37 7.03
CA ILE A 176 3.56 -1.14 7.16
C ILE A 176 2.48 -1.35 8.24
N SER A 177 2.58 -0.67 9.37
CA SER A 177 1.55 -0.74 10.40
C SER A 177 0.32 0.06 10.00
N VAL A 178 -0.86 -0.36 10.43
CA VAL A 178 -2.11 0.36 10.19
C VAL A 178 -2.46 1.23 11.39
N GLU A 179 -2.90 2.47 11.12
CA GLU A 179 -3.30 3.38 12.18
C GLU A 179 -4.53 2.87 12.93
N GLY A 180 -4.46 2.84 14.27
CA GLY A 180 -5.55 2.38 15.14
C GLY A 180 -5.70 0.86 15.24
N TYR A 181 -4.79 0.08 14.65
CA TYR A 181 -4.81 -1.38 14.74
C TYR A 181 -3.47 -1.96 15.22
N ASP A 182 -3.52 -3.14 15.82
CA ASP A 182 -2.36 -3.88 16.36
C ASP A 182 -1.70 -4.81 15.31
N TRP A 183 -1.93 -4.55 14.03
CA TRP A 183 -1.44 -5.36 12.93
C TRP A 183 -0.82 -4.52 11.80
N GLY A 184 0.02 -5.16 11.00
CA GLY A 184 0.71 -4.57 9.87
C GLY A 184 0.83 -5.50 8.68
N MET A 185 1.08 -4.89 7.53
CA MET A 185 1.19 -5.52 6.22
C MET A 185 2.65 -5.70 5.85
N ALA A 186 3.11 -6.94 5.71
CA ALA A 186 4.42 -7.21 5.13
C ALA A 186 4.38 -7.01 3.62
N VAL A 187 5.33 -6.25 3.10
CA VAL A 187 5.44 -5.86 1.68
C VAL A 187 6.89 -6.00 1.18
N HIS A 188 7.05 -6.07 -0.14
CA HIS A 188 8.35 -6.28 -0.79
C HIS A 188 9.13 -4.99 -0.97
N GLY A 189 8.43 -3.88 -1.21
CA GLY A 189 9.06 -2.58 -1.37
C GLY A 189 8.08 -1.44 -1.17
N VAL A 190 8.61 -0.31 -0.72
CA VAL A 190 7.88 0.94 -0.52
C VAL A 190 8.44 1.97 -1.50
N HIS A 191 7.55 2.75 -2.10
CA HIS A 191 7.89 3.80 -3.05
C HIS A 191 7.43 5.17 -2.52
N GLN A 192 7.30 6.14 -3.42
CA GLN A 192 6.83 7.49 -3.10
C GLN A 192 5.34 7.55 -2.74
N SER A 193 4.97 8.58 -1.99
CA SER A 193 3.57 9.00 -1.88
C SER A 193 3.16 9.82 -3.11
N ILE A 194 1.88 9.73 -3.46
CA ILE A 194 1.26 10.47 -4.55
C ILE A 194 -0.02 11.11 -4.07
N ARG A 195 -0.36 12.28 -4.61
CA ARG A 195 -1.64 12.93 -4.37
C ARG A 195 -2.65 12.43 -5.41
N LEU A 196 -3.75 11.86 -4.94
CA LEU A 196 -4.83 11.35 -5.77
C LEU A 196 -6.07 12.23 -5.65
N GLN A 197 -6.71 12.49 -6.78
CA GLN A 197 -8.05 13.04 -6.87
C GLN A 197 -9.06 11.91 -7.09
N PRO A 198 -10.29 12.01 -6.54
CA PRO A 198 -11.31 10.98 -6.69
C PRO A 198 -11.62 10.60 -8.15
N GLU A 199 -11.45 11.55 -9.09
CA GLU A 199 -11.67 11.37 -10.53
C GLU A 199 -10.60 10.51 -11.20
N GLN A 200 -9.38 10.45 -10.63
CA GLN A 200 -8.27 9.61 -11.12
C GLN A 200 -8.44 8.15 -10.71
N ILE A 201 -9.50 7.81 -9.96
CA ILE A 201 -9.75 6.49 -9.41
C ILE A 201 -11.00 5.91 -10.04
N LYS A 202 -10.84 4.75 -10.68
CA LYS A 202 -11.96 3.90 -11.05
C LYS A 202 -12.44 3.14 -9.81
N TRP A 203 -13.39 3.72 -9.09
CA TRP A 203 -13.97 3.13 -7.90
C TRP A 203 -14.70 1.82 -8.19
N ARG A 204 -14.64 0.88 -7.24
CA ARG A 204 -15.36 -0.39 -7.29
C ARG A 204 -16.47 -0.40 -6.25
N SER A 205 -17.57 -1.09 -6.57
CA SER A 205 -18.60 -1.38 -5.56
C SER A 205 -18.03 -2.35 -4.51
N GLN A 206 -18.35 -2.08 -3.24
CA GLN A 206 -17.92 -2.84 -2.07
C GLN A 206 -18.57 -4.25 -1.99
N GLU A 207 -19.56 -4.55 -2.83
CA GLU A 207 -20.15 -5.89 -2.98
C GLU A 207 -19.30 -6.86 -3.83
N SER A 208 -18.10 -6.45 -4.22
CA SER A 208 -17.21 -7.30 -5.00
C SER A 208 -16.63 -8.45 -4.18
N LYS A 209 -16.18 -9.52 -4.86
CA LYS A 209 -15.46 -10.66 -4.25
C LYS A 209 -14.22 -10.25 -3.43
N ARG A 210 -13.73 -9.02 -3.59
CA ARG A 210 -12.54 -8.45 -2.94
C ARG A 210 -12.90 -7.09 -2.33
N PRO A 211 -13.53 -7.03 -1.14
CA PRO A 211 -13.97 -5.77 -0.53
C PRO A 211 -12.81 -4.91 -0.02
N TRP A 212 -11.61 -5.47 0.13
CA TRP A 212 -10.38 -4.72 0.40
C TRP A 212 -9.91 -3.87 -0.79
N LEU A 213 -10.47 -4.04 -2.00
CA LEU A 213 -10.08 -3.29 -3.18
C LEU A 213 -11.04 -2.13 -3.43
N ALA A 214 -10.66 -0.93 -2.97
CA ALA A 214 -11.44 0.29 -3.12
C ALA A 214 -11.63 0.70 -4.59
N GLY A 215 -10.59 0.53 -5.40
CA GLY A 215 -10.59 0.99 -6.79
C GLY A 215 -9.29 0.72 -7.52
N THR A 216 -9.16 1.27 -8.72
CA THR A 216 -7.94 1.24 -9.52
C THR A 216 -7.55 2.67 -9.87
N VAL A 217 -6.32 3.05 -9.55
CA VAL A 217 -5.75 4.35 -9.92
C VAL A 217 -5.37 4.30 -11.38
N ILE A 218 -5.92 5.21 -12.18
CA ILE A 218 -5.78 5.21 -13.64
C ILE A 218 -4.35 5.57 -14.03
N ASP A 219 -3.82 6.68 -13.52
CA ASP A 219 -2.51 7.21 -13.95
C ASP A 219 -1.33 6.31 -13.55
N HIS A 220 -1.44 5.63 -12.41
CA HIS A 220 -0.37 4.78 -11.88
C HIS A 220 -0.60 3.29 -12.14
N MET A 221 -1.74 2.92 -12.74
CA MET A 221 -2.13 1.54 -13.02
C MET A 221 -1.99 0.62 -11.79
N CYS A 222 -2.33 1.13 -10.62
CA CYS A 222 -2.19 0.42 -9.35
C CYS A 222 -3.55 0.20 -8.69
N ALA A 223 -3.63 -0.84 -7.86
CA ALA A 223 -4.83 -1.15 -7.11
C ALA A 223 -4.85 -0.33 -5.80
N LEU A 224 -5.97 0.34 -5.53
CA LEU A 224 -6.18 1.13 -4.33
C LEU A 224 -6.83 0.28 -3.24
N LEU A 225 -6.16 0.19 -2.10
CA LEU A 225 -6.57 -0.63 -0.96
C LEU A 225 -7.52 0.12 -0.01
N ASP A 226 -8.55 -0.56 0.48
CA ASP A 226 -9.35 -0.16 1.63
C ASP A 226 -8.88 -0.92 2.87
N VAL A 227 -8.13 -0.23 3.72
CA VAL A 227 -7.56 -0.82 4.93
C VAL A 227 -8.64 -1.16 5.96
N SER A 228 -9.71 -0.37 6.07
CA SER A 228 -10.81 -0.63 7.01
C SER A 228 -11.59 -1.88 6.61
N ALA A 229 -11.85 -2.06 5.32
CA ALA A 229 -12.47 -3.26 4.79
C ALA A 229 -11.56 -4.49 4.97
N LEU A 230 -10.25 -4.34 4.72
CA LEU A 230 -9.27 -5.41 4.95
C LEU A 230 -9.21 -5.81 6.43
N ALA A 231 -9.15 -4.84 7.35
CA ALA A 231 -9.18 -5.07 8.80
C ALA A 231 -10.40 -5.90 9.21
N SER A 232 -11.56 -5.53 8.68
CA SER A 232 -12.83 -6.21 8.96
C SER A 232 -12.82 -7.66 8.47
N LEU A 233 -12.17 -7.94 7.34
CA LEU A 233 -11.99 -9.29 6.83
C LEU A 233 -11.01 -10.12 7.68
N ILE A 234 -9.92 -9.52 8.15
CA ILE A 234 -8.96 -10.20 9.02
C ILE A 234 -9.64 -10.64 10.32
N VAL A 235 -10.37 -9.74 10.98
CA VAL A 235 -11.10 -10.06 12.22
C VAL A 235 -12.11 -11.18 12.01
N LYS A 236 -12.89 -11.14 10.92
CA LYS A 236 -13.86 -12.20 10.56
C LYS A 236 -13.16 -13.52 10.21
N GLY A 237 -12.06 -13.47 9.46
CA GLY A 237 -11.28 -14.65 9.07
C GLY A 237 -10.66 -15.36 10.26
N VAL A 238 -10.14 -14.61 11.23
CA VAL A 238 -9.64 -15.15 12.50
C VAL A 238 -10.78 -15.78 13.32
N ALA A 239 -11.95 -15.13 13.38
CA ALA A 239 -13.10 -15.63 14.14
C ALA A 239 -13.65 -16.94 13.57
N ALA A 240 -13.81 -17.04 12.24
CA ALA A 240 -14.31 -18.25 11.57
C ALA A 240 -13.39 -19.47 11.78
N GLN A 241 -12.08 -19.26 11.83
CA GLN A 241 -11.09 -20.31 12.09
C GLN A 241 -11.13 -20.78 13.55
N LYS A 242 -11.31 -19.86 14.52
CA LYS A 242 -11.46 -20.22 15.94
C LYS A 242 -12.70 -21.08 16.20
N SER A 243 -13.80 -20.87 15.47
CA SER A 243 -14.99 -21.72 15.56
C SER A 243 -14.86 -23.06 14.82
N GLY A 244 -14.05 -23.12 13.76
CA GLY A 244 -13.83 -24.34 12.96
C GLY A 244 -12.90 -25.36 13.60
N ASN A 245 -12.05 -24.95 14.55
CA ASN A 245 -11.13 -25.85 15.25
C ASN A 245 -11.73 -26.54 16.49
N ALA A 246 -13.05 -26.44 16.68
CA ALA A 246 -13.78 -27.06 17.79
C ALA A 246 -14.73 -28.17 17.29
N ALA A 247 -14.23 -29.14 16.51
CA ALA A 247 -14.91 -30.42 16.32
C ALA A 247 -14.02 -31.46 15.64
N SER A 248 -13.42 -32.34 16.45
CA SER A 248 -13.28 -33.75 16.08
C SER A 248 -13.47 -34.56 17.36
N PRO A 249 -14.65 -35.14 17.61
CA PRO A 249 -14.73 -36.20 18.58
C PRO A 249 -14.01 -37.40 17.99
N ALA A 250 -13.02 -37.89 18.72
CA ALA A 250 -12.44 -39.20 18.49
C ALA A 250 -13.57 -40.24 18.52
N LEU A 251 -13.77 -40.94 17.40
CA LEU A 251 -14.49 -42.20 17.36
C LEU A 251 -13.43 -43.31 17.36
N GLY A 252 -13.21 -43.86 18.54
CA GLY A 252 -12.75 -45.24 18.73
C GLY A 252 -13.93 -46.13 19.08
#